data_AF-A0A3L6PR30-F1
#
_entry.id   AF-A0A3L6PR30-F1
#
_cell.length_a   1.000
_cell.length_b   1.000
_cell.length_c   1.000
_cell.angle_alpha   90.00
_cell.angle_beta   90.00
_cell.angle_gamma   90.00
#
_symmetry.space_group_name_H-M   'P 1'
#
loop_
_entity.id
_entity.type
_entity.pdbx_description
1 polymer ?
#
loop_
_entity_poly.entity_id
_entity_poly.type
_entity_poly.pdbx_seq_one_letter_code
_entity_poly.pdbx_strand_id
1 'polypeptide(L)'
;MEERQPYGQMKILAVTSVNGMLGPGSLTLEIIQQRLNQLKASKMKELFLKKRAEVEEICKKSHMDMPYQTEMDKIMNLIMSGDIVHDDLLKTMDEYIYKAKEEATSRKDIMDKVEKWMTSCDEERWLQEYSRDERRYSISRGAHKHLKRAERARIIVNKIPGLVEQLMAKTQFWEQERNKIFYYDEAQAHILQTELSDLNSFIQNLDFRTKSLIVLIVHKAFGFKKILILD
;
A
#
# COMPACT_ATOMS: atom_id res chain seq x y z
N MET A 1 39.41 36.07 35.12
CA MET A 1 38.57 35.73 33.95
C MET A 1 37.14 35.60 34.44
N GLU A 2 36.21 36.12 33.64
CA GLU A 2 34.89 36.65 34.01
C GLU A 2 33.98 35.71 34.80
N GLU A 3 33.48 36.21 35.94
CA GLU A 3 32.32 35.68 36.65
C GLU A 3 31.07 35.86 35.77
N ARG A 4 30.39 34.75 35.47
CA ARG A 4 29.09 34.75 34.82
C ARG A 4 28.03 35.29 35.78
N GLN A 5 27.45 36.43 35.44
CA GLN A 5 26.30 37.03 36.11
C GLN A 5 25.10 36.05 36.11
N PRO A 6 24.39 35.86 37.24
CA PRO A 6 23.17 35.08 37.28
C PRO A 6 22.04 35.83 36.55
N TYR A 7 21.29 35.12 35.71
CA TYR A 7 20.15 35.66 34.98
C TYR A 7 19.17 36.36 35.92
N GLY A 8 18.94 37.65 35.69
CA GLY A 8 17.97 38.45 36.44
C GLY A 8 16.58 37.85 36.34
N GLN A 9 15.93 37.64 37.49
CA GLN A 9 14.54 37.24 37.58
C GLN A 9 13.64 38.28 36.88
N MET A 10 12.97 37.89 35.79
CA MET A 10 11.89 38.69 35.21
C MET A 10 10.71 38.69 36.17
N LYS A 11 10.61 39.75 36.97
CA LYS A 11 9.48 40.05 37.81
C LYS A 11 8.40 40.69 36.92
N ILE A 12 7.39 39.90 36.52
CA ILE A 12 6.20 40.43 35.84
C ILE A 12 5.44 41.27 36.87
N LEU A 13 5.62 42.59 36.81
CA LEU A 13 4.82 43.55 37.54
C LEU A 13 3.45 43.62 36.85
N ALA A 14 2.47 42.94 37.43
CA ALA A 14 1.06 43.17 37.12
C ALA A 14 0.67 44.54 37.68
N VAL A 15 0.83 45.59 36.86
CA VAL A 15 0.25 46.91 37.15
C VAL A 15 -1.22 46.86 36.73
N THR A 16 -2.10 46.68 37.70
CA THR A 16 -3.52 47.01 37.56
C THR A 16 -3.67 48.53 37.48
N SER A 17 -4.15 49.08 36.37
CA SER A 17 -4.80 50.39 36.38
C SER A 17 -5.86 50.50 35.28
N VAL A 18 -7.02 50.94 35.76
CA VAL A 18 -8.35 51.12 35.17
C VAL A 18 -8.38 52.01 33.92
N ASN A 19 -9.29 51.63 33.01
CA ASN A 19 -9.95 52.39 31.95
C ASN A 19 -9.15 53.42 31.13
N GLY A 20 -9.11 53.18 29.82
CA GLY A 20 -8.96 54.27 28.86
C GLY A 20 -8.60 53.78 27.46
N MET A 21 -9.62 53.56 26.63
CA MET A 21 -9.54 53.48 25.17
C MET A 21 -8.81 52.26 24.57
N LEU A 22 -9.55 51.14 24.36
CA LEU A 22 -9.21 50.22 23.27
C LEU A 22 -9.50 50.93 21.94
N GLY A 23 -8.46 51.46 21.30
CA GLY A 23 -8.56 51.92 19.92
C GLY A 23 -8.92 50.75 18.97
N PRO A 24 -9.53 51.02 17.81
CA PRO A 24 -9.82 50.01 16.79
C PRO A 24 -8.49 49.43 16.28
N GLY A 25 -8.08 48.30 16.86
CA GLY A 25 -6.76 47.70 16.63
C GLY A 25 -6.13 47.06 17.87
N SER A 26 -6.68 47.21 19.07
CA SER A 26 -6.18 46.54 20.27
C SER A 26 -6.55 45.05 20.26
N LEU A 27 -5.55 44.19 20.06
CA LEU A 27 -5.67 42.73 20.13
C LEU A 27 -5.90 42.31 21.58
N THR A 28 -7.13 41.97 21.94
CA THR A 28 -7.40 41.34 23.23
C THR A 28 -6.74 39.96 23.29
N LEU A 29 -6.33 39.53 24.49
CA LEU A 29 -5.74 38.21 24.72
C LEU A 29 -6.60 37.08 24.12
N GLU A 30 -7.92 37.23 24.19
CA GLU A 30 -8.90 36.30 23.63
C GLU A 30 -8.81 36.17 22.10
N ILE A 31 -8.64 37.29 21.37
CA ILE A 31 -8.46 37.28 19.91
C ILE A 31 -7.16 36.58 19.53
N ILE A 32 -6.08 36.81 20.28
CA ILE A 32 -4.79 36.15 20.04
C ILE A 32 -4.91 34.64 20.28
N GLN A 33 -5.55 34.24 21.40
CA GLN A 33 -5.79 32.83 21.72
C GLN A 33 -6.65 32.14 20.66
N GLN A 34 -7.71 32.80 20.18
CA GLN A 34 -8.58 32.28 19.13
C GLN A 34 -7.81 32.08 17.82
N ARG A 35 -7.03 33.08 17.38
CA ARG A 35 -6.20 32.97 16.16
C ARG A 35 -5.15 31.88 16.26
N LEU A 36 -4.52 31.71 17.43
CA LEU A 36 -3.57 30.64 17.68
C LEU A 36 -4.23 29.27 17.63
N ASN A 37 -5.41 29.11 18.23
CA ASN A 37 -6.18 27.87 18.18
C ASN A 37 -6.58 27.50 16.74
N GLN A 38 -7.02 28.48 15.95
CA GLN A 38 -7.32 28.30 14.52
C GLN A 38 -6.09 27.86 13.73
N LEU A 39 -4.93 28.49 13.96
CA LEU A 39 -3.68 28.12 13.30
C LEU A 39 -3.22 26.72 13.71
N LYS A 40 -3.33 26.38 15.00
CA LYS A 40 -3.00 25.05 15.53
C LYS A 40 -3.89 23.98 14.89
N ALA A 41 -5.20 24.19 14.83
CA ALA A 41 -6.13 23.26 14.19
C ALA A 41 -5.83 23.11 12.69
N SER A 42 -5.55 24.22 11.98
CA SER A 42 -5.17 24.20 10.57
C SER A 42 -3.89 23.39 10.33
N LYS A 43 -2.85 23.60 11.15
CA LYS A 43 -1.60 22.84 11.06
C LYS A 43 -1.75 21.39 11.47
N MET A 44 -2.60 21.11 12.45
CA MET A 44 -2.92 19.75 12.88
C MET A 44 -3.59 18.97 11.75
N LYS A 45 -4.55 19.59 11.06
CA LYS A 45 -5.20 19.02 9.88
C LYS A 45 -4.20 18.71 8.78
N GLU A 46 -3.28 19.62 8.49
CA GLU A 46 -2.22 19.41 7.48
C GLU A 46 -1.35 18.19 7.82
N LEU A 47 -0.90 18.07 9.07
CA LEU A 47 -0.09 16.94 9.54
C LEU A 47 -0.87 15.63 9.49
N PHE A 48 -2.14 15.65 9.91
CA PHE A 48 -3.00 14.47 9.86
C PHE A 48 -3.17 13.94 8.43
N LEU A 49 -3.44 14.82 7.47
CA LEU A 49 -3.58 14.45 6.06
C LEU A 49 -2.29 13.83 5.50
N LYS A 50 -1.12 14.37 5.87
CA LYS A 50 0.17 13.79 5.50
C LYS A 50 0.35 12.36 6.05
N LYS A 51 0.01 12.15 7.33
CA LYS A 51 0.09 10.82 7.96
C LYS A 51 -0.89 9.83 7.35
N ARG A 52 -2.12 10.27 7.07
CA ARG A 52 -3.12 9.45 6.36
C ARG A 52 -2.61 9.01 4.99
N ALA A 53 -2.07 9.94 4.21
CA ALA A 53 -1.50 9.64 2.90
C ALA A 53 -0.33 8.64 2.98
N GLU A 54 0.50 8.72 4.02
CA GLU A 54 1.58 7.74 4.24
C GLU A 54 1.01 6.33 4.47
N VAL A 55 -0.02 6.18 5.31
CA VAL A 55 -0.66 4.86 5.52
C VAL A 55 -1.29 4.35 4.22
N GLU A 56 -2.00 5.21 3.49
CA GLU A 56 -2.61 4.86 2.19
C GLU A 56 -1.56 4.41 1.17
N GLU A 57 -0.42 5.08 1.10
CA GLU A 57 0.68 4.70 0.21
C GLU A 57 1.29 3.34 0.58
N ILE A 58 1.46 3.07 1.89
CA ILE A 58 1.98 1.78 2.37
C ILE A 58 1.00 0.65 2.04
N CYS A 59 -0.29 0.85 2.31
CA CYS A 59 -1.34 -0.13 1.99
C CYS A 59 -1.39 -0.42 0.49
N LYS A 60 -1.39 0.63 -0.33
CA LYS A 60 -1.40 0.50 -1.80
C LYS A 60 -0.18 -0.24 -2.33
N LYS A 61 1.02 0.09 -1.87
CA LYS A 61 2.26 -0.57 -2.34
C LYS A 61 2.36 -2.03 -1.90
N SER A 62 1.69 -2.39 -0.81
CA SER A 62 1.77 -3.74 -0.22
C SER A 62 0.53 -4.59 -0.54
N HIS A 63 -0.37 -4.08 -1.40
CA HIS A 63 -1.62 -4.72 -1.82
C HIS A 63 -2.51 -5.11 -0.63
N MET A 64 -2.55 -4.24 0.38
CA MET A 64 -3.33 -4.43 1.62
C MET A 64 -4.60 -3.60 1.56
N ASP A 65 -5.68 -4.16 2.09
CA ASP A 65 -6.88 -3.38 2.43
C ASP A 65 -6.51 -2.29 3.43
N MET A 66 -7.27 -1.20 3.44
CA MET A 66 -7.03 -0.10 4.38
C MET A 66 -7.82 -0.33 5.68
N PRO A 67 -7.20 -0.79 6.77
CA PRO A 67 -7.94 -1.31 7.92
C PRO A 67 -8.45 -0.21 8.87
N TYR A 68 -8.02 1.04 8.68
CA TYR A 68 -8.27 2.15 9.62
C TYR A 68 -9.06 3.33 9.02
N GLN A 69 -9.71 3.16 7.85
CA GLN A 69 -10.41 4.29 7.19
C GLN A 69 -11.45 4.95 8.12
N THR A 70 -12.30 4.14 8.75
CA THR A 70 -13.38 4.62 9.63
C THR A 70 -12.83 5.35 10.85
N GLU A 71 -11.76 4.83 11.46
CA GLU A 71 -11.08 5.39 12.62
C GLU A 71 -10.38 6.70 12.26
N MET A 72 -9.70 6.74 11.12
CA MET A 72 -9.07 7.96 10.60
C MET A 72 -10.11 9.04 10.28
N ASP A 73 -11.26 8.70 9.73
CA ASP A 73 -12.34 9.66 9.47
C ASP A 73 -12.92 10.21 10.78
N LYS A 74 -13.06 9.38 11.82
CA LYS A 74 -13.43 9.84 13.17
C LYS A 74 -12.39 10.81 13.72
N ILE A 75 -11.09 10.48 13.64
CA ILE A 75 -10.00 11.37 14.10
C ILE A 75 -10.01 12.69 13.31
N MET A 76 -10.25 12.65 12.00
CA MET A 76 -10.34 13.85 11.17
C MET A 76 -11.48 14.77 11.64
N ASN A 77 -12.66 14.22 11.93
CA ASN A 77 -13.79 14.99 12.44
C ASN A 77 -13.49 15.63 13.80
N LEU A 78 -12.79 14.90 14.67
CA LEU A 78 -12.32 15.38 15.98
C LEU A 78 -11.28 16.51 15.87
N ILE A 79 -10.40 16.48 14.86
CA ILE A 79 -9.47 17.59 14.57
C ILE A 79 -10.23 18.82 14.08
N MET A 80 -11.25 18.62 13.24
CA MET A 80 -12.07 19.70 12.70
C MET A 80 -12.98 20.36 13.74
N SER A 81 -13.39 19.66 14.81
CA SER A 81 -14.20 20.22 15.89
C SER A 81 -13.41 21.12 16.86
N GLY A 82 -12.08 21.07 16.84
CA GLY A 82 -11.21 21.95 17.64
C GLY A 82 -11.19 21.65 19.14
N ASP A 83 -11.75 20.51 19.57
CA ASP A 83 -12.14 20.25 20.97
C ASP A 83 -11.23 19.26 21.72
N ILE A 84 -10.08 18.86 21.14
CA ILE A 84 -9.25 17.76 21.68
C ILE A 84 -7.75 18.11 21.76
N VAL A 85 -7.08 17.53 22.77
CA VAL A 85 -5.62 17.44 22.89
C VAL A 85 -5.05 16.74 21.66
N HIS A 86 -4.63 17.54 20.69
CA HIS A 86 -4.22 17.06 19.37
C HIS A 86 -2.99 16.14 19.36
N ASP A 87 -2.18 16.15 20.42
CA ASP A 87 -0.96 15.35 20.50
C ASP A 87 -1.25 13.84 20.54
N ASP A 88 -2.30 13.42 21.25
CA ASP A 88 -2.64 11.99 21.36
C ASP A 88 -3.22 11.45 20.05
N LEU A 89 -3.95 12.28 19.29
CA LEU A 89 -4.44 11.91 17.96
C LEU A 89 -3.28 11.68 16.97
N LEU A 90 -2.22 12.49 17.05
CA LEU A 90 -1.05 12.30 16.19
C LEU A 90 -0.25 11.04 16.55
N LYS A 91 -0.18 10.68 17.84
CA LYS A 91 0.43 9.42 18.29
C LYS A 91 -0.34 8.21 17.76
N THR A 92 -1.67 8.24 17.82
CA THR A 92 -2.51 7.18 17.23
C THR A 92 -2.23 7.01 15.72
N MET A 93 -2.03 8.11 15.00
CA MET A 93 -1.64 8.02 13.58
C MET A 93 -0.23 7.44 13.38
N ASP A 94 0.73 7.76 14.26
CA ASP A 94 2.06 7.12 14.22
C ASP A 94 1.97 5.61 14.48
N GLU A 95 1.10 5.18 15.39
CA GLU A 95 0.83 3.77 15.63
C GLU A 95 0.23 3.07 14.40
N TYR A 96 -0.70 3.74 13.69
CA TYR A 96 -1.26 3.20 12.44
C TYR A 96 -0.20 3.09 11.34
N ILE A 97 0.68 4.08 11.20
CA ILE A 97 1.82 4.01 10.28
C ILE A 97 2.74 2.84 10.66
N TYR A 98 3.08 2.71 11.94
CA TYR A 98 3.92 1.63 12.43
C TYR A 98 3.33 0.26 12.12
N LYS A 99 2.04 0.05 12.44
CA LYS A 99 1.33 -1.21 12.17
C LYS A 99 1.28 -1.51 10.67
N ALA A 100 1.00 -0.51 9.82
CA ALA A 100 1.01 -0.68 8.37
C ALA A 100 2.40 -1.07 7.84
N LYS A 101 3.48 -0.47 8.37
CA LYS A 101 4.86 -0.82 7.99
C LYS A 101 5.26 -2.23 8.43
N GLU A 102 4.89 -2.61 9.65
CA GLU A 102 5.14 -3.95 10.19
C GLU A 102 4.43 -5.00 9.33
N GLU A 103 3.15 -4.79 9.04
CA GLU A 103 2.37 -5.64 8.17
C GLU A 103 2.98 -5.76 6.76
N ALA A 104 3.29 -4.62 6.13
CA ALA A 104 3.93 -4.57 4.82
C ALA A 104 5.24 -5.36 4.79
N THR A 105 6.05 -5.23 5.85
CA THR A 105 7.33 -5.96 5.98
C THR A 105 7.10 -7.46 6.07
N SER A 106 6.09 -7.90 6.82
CA SER A 106 5.75 -9.33 6.93
C SER A 106 5.26 -9.94 5.61
N ARG A 107 4.60 -9.14 4.77
CA ARG A 107 4.08 -9.59 3.47
C ARG A 107 5.14 -9.60 2.38
N LYS A 108 6.29 -8.96 2.62
CA LYS A 108 7.33 -8.72 1.62
C LYS A 108 7.76 -9.96 0.85
N ASP A 109 8.07 -11.05 1.56
CA ASP A 109 8.56 -12.26 0.92
C ASP A 109 7.48 -12.97 0.06
N ILE A 110 6.20 -12.84 0.42
CA ILE A 110 5.09 -13.28 -0.44
C ILE A 110 5.01 -12.39 -1.68
N MET A 111 5.06 -11.06 -1.50
CA MET A 111 5.00 -10.09 -2.59
C MET A 111 6.14 -10.23 -3.60
N ASP A 112 7.38 -10.42 -3.13
CA ASP A 112 8.55 -10.66 -3.98
C ASP A 112 8.36 -11.93 -4.84
N LYS A 113 7.66 -12.95 -4.31
CA LYS A 113 7.31 -14.15 -5.09
C LYS A 113 6.18 -13.93 -6.07
N VAL A 114 5.17 -13.13 -5.71
CA VAL A 114 4.11 -12.73 -6.65
C VAL A 114 4.71 -11.98 -7.84
N GLU A 115 5.62 -11.04 -7.61
CA GLU A 115 6.33 -10.32 -8.69
C GLU A 115 7.12 -11.27 -9.58
N LYS A 116 7.87 -12.20 -8.98
CA LYS A 116 8.59 -13.24 -9.74
C LYS A 116 7.66 -14.15 -10.54
N TRP A 117 6.47 -14.45 -10.01
CA TRP A 117 5.49 -15.27 -10.70
C TRP A 117 4.87 -14.52 -11.88
N MET A 118 4.47 -13.25 -11.69
CA MET A 118 3.97 -12.38 -12.76
C MET A 118 4.96 -12.25 -13.91
N THR A 119 6.24 -11.98 -13.61
CA THR A 119 7.30 -11.89 -14.64
C THR A 119 7.54 -13.22 -15.37
N SER A 120 7.35 -14.36 -14.70
CA SER A 120 7.44 -15.69 -15.33
C SER A 120 6.26 -15.95 -16.26
N CYS A 121 5.05 -15.51 -15.88
CA CYS A 121 3.85 -15.57 -16.72
C CYS A 121 3.95 -14.62 -17.95
N ASP A 122 4.58 -13.46 -17.81
CA ASP A 122 4.84 -12.57 -18.95
C ASP A 122 5.79 -13.23 -19.96
N GLU A 123 6.83 -13.92 -19.48
CA GLU A 123 7.73 -14.66 -20.35
C GLU A 123 7.05 -15.88 -21.00
N GLU A 124 6.11 -16.53 -20.30
CA GLU A 124 5.23 -17.55 -20.89
C GLU A 124 4.39 -16.97 -22.03
N ARG A 125 3.70 -15.85 -21.79
CA ARG A 125 2.88 -15.16 -22.81
C ARG A 125 3.73 -14.77 -24.02
N TRP A 126 4.93 -14.25 -23.78
CA TRP A 126 5.86 -13.92 -24.86
C TRP A 126 6.28 -15.17 -25.66
N LEU A 127 6.59 -16.28 -24.98
CA LEU A 127 6.94 -17.55 -25.62
C LEU A 127 5.78 -18.13 -26.42
N GLN A 128 4.55 -18.00 -25.93
CA GLN A 128 3.34 -18.41 -26.64
C GLN A 128 3.18 -17.67 -27.97
N GLU A 129 3.29 -16.34 -27.91
CA GLU A 129 3.17 -15.47 -29.09
C GLU A 129 4.27 -15.79 -30.09
N TYR A 130 5.52 -15.88 -29.61
CA TYR A 130 6.65 -16.28 -30.43
C TYR A 130 6.41 -17.67 -31.06
N SER A 131 5.86 -18.62 -30.31
CA SER A 131 5.57 -19.99 -30.75
C SER A 131 4.42 -20.11 -31.76
N ARG A 132 3.64 -19.05 -31.98
CA ARG A 132 2.59 -18.97 -33.01
C ARG A 132 3.05 -18.24 -34.27
N ASP A 133 4.11 -17.45 -34.19
CA ASP A 133 4.67 -16.73 -35.33
C ASP A 133 5.20 -17.71 -36.40
N GLU A 134 4.66 -17.65 -37.62
CA GLU A 134 5.11 -18.46 -38.77
C GLU A 134 6.48 -18.02 -39.30
N ARG A 135 6.86 -16.75 -39.09
CA ARG A 135 8.13 -16.16 -39.56
C ARG A 135 9.29 -16.37 -38.58
N ARG A 136 9.08 -17.15 -37.53
CA ARG A 136 10.03 -17.40 -36.44
C ARG A 136 11.38 -17.93 -36.89
N TYR A 137 11.39 -18.72 -37.95
CA TYR A 137 12.60 -19.31 -38.55
C TYR A 137 13.10 -18.54 -39.78
N SER A 138 12.58 -17.33 -40.03
CA SER A 138 13.10 -16.48 -41.10
C SER A 138 14.59 -16.19 -40.86
N ILE A 139 15.40 -16.24 -41.92
CA ILE A 139 16.86 -15.99 -41.90
C ILE A 139 17.12 -14.47 -41.83
N SER A 140 16.44 -13.81 -40.89
CA SER A 140 16.51 -12.37 -40.68
C SER A 140 17.61 -12.05 -39.67
N ARG A 141 18.28 -10.92 -39.85
CA ARG A 141 19.33 -10.45 -38.94
C ARG A 141 18.75 -10.26 -37.53
N GLY A 142 19.11 -11.14 -36.59
CA GLY A 142 18.63 -11.12 -35.20
C GLY A 142 17.80 -12.33 -34.76
N ALA A 143 17.44 -13.25 -35.67
CA ALA A 143 16.63 -14.44 -35.36
C ALA A 143 17.23 -15.31 -34.22
N HIS A 144 18.56 -15.48 -34.19
CA HIS A 144 19.24 -16.23 -33.13
C HIS A 144 19.04 -15.66 -31.72
N LYS A 145 18.81 -14.34 -31.58
CA LYS A 145 18.54 -13.70 -30.28
C LYS A 145 17.17 -14.10 -29.75
N HIS A 146 16.17 -14.12 -30.62
CA HIS A 146 14.82 -14.58 -30.28
C HIS A 146 14.81 -16.07 -29.93
N LEU A 147 15.54 -16.90 -30.69
CA LEU A 147 15.70 -18.32 -30.37
C LEU A 147 16.35 -18.52 -28.99
N LYS A 148 17.43 -17.76 -28.67
CA LYS A 148 18.08 -17.81 -27.36
C LYS A 148 17.19 -17.30 -26.22
N ARG A 149 16.30 -16.33 -26.48
CA ARG A 149 15.29 -15.91 -25.49
C ARG A 149 14.26 -17.02 -25.30
N ALA A 150 13.74 -17.62 -26.37
CA ALA A 150 12.77 -18.70 -26.30
C ALA A 150 13.27 -19.90 -25.49
N GLU A 151 14.54 -20.26 -25.62
CA GLU A 151 15.09 -21.35 -24.80
C GLU A 151 15.16 -20.98 -23.30
N ARG A 152 15.54 -19.74 -22.98
CA ARG A 152 15.50 -19.24 -21.58
C ARG A 152 14.07 -19.17 -21.05
N ALA A 153 13.12 -18.73 -21.88
CA ALA A 153 11.70 -18.67 -21.57
C ALA A 153 11.16 -20.04 -21.18
N ARG A 154 11.48 -21.09 -21.95
CA ARG A 154 11.06 -22.46 -21.65
C ARG A 154 11.53 -22.93 -20.27
N ILE A 155 12.79 -22.63 -19.93
CA ILE A 155 13.34 -22.96 -18.61
C ILE A 155 12.59 -22.22 -17.48
N ILE A 156 12.22 -20.96 -17.70
CA ILE A 156 11.44 -20.16 -16.74
C ILE A 156 10.03 -20.73 -16.59
N VAL A 157 9.34 -21.00 -17.71
CA VAL A 157 7.99 -21.56 -17.73
C VAL A 157 7.92 -22.91 -17.02
N ASN A 158 8.91 -23.78 -17.24
CA ASN A 158 9.00 -25.07 -16.56
C ASN A 158 9.13 -24.96 -15.03
N LYS A 159 9.54 -23.79 -14.51
CA LYS A 159 9.68 -23.53 -13.07
C LYS A 159 8.43 -22.89 -12.45
N ILE A 160 7.45 -22.44 -13.25
CA ILE A 160 6.23 -21.80 -12.76
C ILE A 160 5.48 -22.68 -11.75
N PRO A 161 5.26 -23.99 -11.97
CA PRO A 161 4.53 -24.82 -11.01
C PRO A 161 5.17 -24.81 -9.60
N GLY A 162 6.48 -25.02 -9.52
CA GLY A 162 7.21 -24.98 -8.25
C GLY A 162 7.23 -23.59 -7.59
N LEU A 163 7.09 -22.51 -8.37
CA LEU A 163 6.95 -21.16 -7.83
C LEU A 163 5.56 -20.94 -7.22
N VAL A 164 4.51 -21.48 -7.84
CA VAL A 164 3.13 -21.45 -7.33
C VAL A 164 3.02 -22.25 -6.03
N GLU A 165 3.59 -23.46 -5.96
CA GLU A 165 3.62 -24.27 -4.72
C GLU A 165 4.30 -23.51 -3.57
N GLN A 166 5.43 -22.88 -3.86
CA GLN A 166 6.15 -22.07 -2.86
C GLN A 166 5.37 -20.83 -2.41
N LEU A 167 4.61 -20.22 -3.31
CA LEU A 167 3.75 -19.08 -2.98
C LEU A 167 2.62 -19.53 -2.05
N MET A 168 1.94 -20.64 -2.39
CA MET A 168 0.91 -21.24 -1.55
C MET A 168 1.42 -21.56 -0.15
N ALA A 169 2.55 -22.26 -0.05
CA ALA A 169 3.12 -22.65 1.25
C ALA A 169 3.47 -21.42 2.11
N LYS A 170 4.02 -20.36 1.51
CA LYS A 170 4.37 -19.13 2.23
C LYS A 170 3.15 -18.34 2.66
N THR A 171 2.12 -18.25 1.81
CA THR A 171 0.85 -17.62 2.18
C THR A 171 0.20 -18.38 3.34
N GLN A 172 0.12 -19.71 3.27
CA GLN A 172 -0.45 -20.52 4.35
C GLN A 172 0.32 -20.36 5.67
N PHE A 173 1.65 -20.36 5.61
CA PHE A 173 2.48 -20.14 6.79
C PHE A 173 2.21 -18.76 7.42
N TRP A 174 2.16 -17.70 6.60
CA TRP A 174 1.85 -16.36 7.06
C TRP A 174 0.45 -16.24 7.67
N GLU A 175 -0.55 -16.89 7.06
CA GLU A 175 -1.93 -16.91 7.56
C GLU A 175 -2.03 -17.60 8.93
N GLN A 176 -1.29 -18.71 9.11
CA GLN A 176 -1.22 -19.44 10.38
C GLN A 176 -0.49 -18.64 11.47
N GLU A 177 0.67 -18.07 11.17
CA GLU A 177 1.46 -17.28 12.12
C GLU A 177 0.68 -16.05 12.64
N ARG A 178 -0.08 -15.42 11.74
CA ARG A 178 -0.80 -14.18 12.05
C ARG A 178 -2.24 -14.40 12.50
N ASN A 179 -2.74 -15.64 12.38
CA ASN A 179 -4.13 -16.01 12.63
C ASN A 179 -5.14 -15.10 11.88
N LYS A 180 -4.87 -14.84 10.61
CA LYS A 180 -5.72 -14.02 9.73
C LYS A 180 -5.57 -14.43 8.27
N ILE A 181 -6.59 -14.13 7.47
CA ILE A 181 -6.60 -14.42 6.03
C ILE A 181 -5.69 -13.43 5.30
N PHE A 182 -4.95 -13.92 4.30
CA PHE A 182 -4.17 -13.08 3.40
C PHE A 182 -5.09 -12.51 2.31
N TYR A 183 -5.09 -11.19 2.18
CA TYR A 183 -5.81 -10.46 1.13
C TYR A 183 -4.83 -9.82 0.16
N TYR A 184 -5.14 -9.86 -1.13
CA TYR A 184 -4.42 -9.15 -2.18
C TYR A 184 -5.41 -8.25 -2.92
N ASP A 185 -5.23 -6.93 -2.86
CA ASP A 185 -6.12 -5.93 -3.48
C ASP A 185 -7.61 -6.25 -3.26
N GLU A 186 -8.03 -6.42 -2.00
CA GLU A 186 -9.43 -6.71 -1.59
C GLU A 186 -9.98 -8.09 -2.00
N ALA A 187 -9.18 -8.93 -2.67
CA ALA A 187 -9.56 -10.31 -3.02
C ALA A 187 -8.95 -11.33 -2.04
N GLN A 188 -9.78 -12.29 -1.60
CA GLN A 188 -9.38 -13.35 -0.66
C GLN A 188 -8.40 -14.35 -1.32
N ALA A 189 -7.26 -14.61 -0.68
CA ALA A 189 -6.30 -15.61 -1.15
C ALA A 189 -6.84 -17.05 -1.14
N HIS A 190 -7.89 -17.35 -0.36
CA HIS A 190 -8.53 -18.67 -0.40
C HIS A 190 -9.19 -18.98 -1.75
N ILE A 191 -9.63 -17.99 -2.53
CA ILE A 191 -10.12 -18.23 -3.90
C ILE A 191 -8.98 -18.74 -4.78
N LEU A 192 -7.76 -18.21 -4.58
CA LEU A 192 -6.56 -18.75 -5.24
C LEU A 192 -6.30 -20.19 -4.77
N GLN A 193 -6.37 -20.50 -3.47
CA GLN A 193 -6.06 -21.84 -2.96
C GLN A 193 -7.11 -22.90 -3.35
N THR A 194 -8.40 -22.59 -3.28
CA THR A 194 -9.50 -23.53 -3.61
C THR A 194 -9.53 -23.80 -5.11
N GLU A 195 -9.47 -22.76 -5.95
CA GLU A 195 -9.37 -22.96 -7.40
C GLU A 195 -8.08 -23.70 -7.76
N LEU A 196 -6.93 -23.41 -7.11
CA LEU A 196 -5.68 -24.14 -7.38
C LEU A 196 -5.68 -25.59 -6.90
N SER A 197 -6.42 -25.96 -5.84
CA SER A 197 -6.49 -27.35 -5.34
C SER A 197 -7.37 -28.25 -6.21
N ASP A 198 -8.52 -27.72 -6.67
CA ASP A 198 -9.37 -28.39 -7.67
C ASP A 198 -8.64 -28.47 -9.01
N LEU A 199 -7.86 -27.43 -9.34
CA LEU A 199 -6.95 -27.46 -10.47
C LEU A 199 -5.82 -28.48 -10.33
N ASN A 200 -5.21 -28.69 -9.17
CA ASN A 200 -4.04 -29.57 -9.09
C ASN A 200 -4.36 -31.03 -9.42
N SER A 201 -5.59 -31.49 -9.16
CA SER A 201 -6.08 -32.80 -9.61
C SER A 201 -6.42 -32.83 -11.12
N PHE A 202 -6.78 -31.69 -11.71
CA PHE A 202 -7.23 -31.55 -13.10
C PHE A 202 -6.09 -31.15 -14.07
N ILE A 203 -5.08 -30.41 -13.58
CA ILE A 203 -3.87 -29.91 -14.27
C ILE A 203 -2.98 -31.06 -14.72
N GLN A 204 -2.94 -32.18 -13.97
CA GLN A 204 -2.04 -33.29 -14.28
C GLN A 204 -2.34 -33.94 -15.66
N ASN A 205 -3.51 -33.69 -16.26
CA ASN A 205 -3.95 -34.32 -17.50
C ASN A 205 -4.33 -33.37 -18.64
N LEU A 206 -4.11 -32.05 -18.53
CA LEU A 206 -4.63 -31.10 -19.53
C LEU A 206 -3.57 -30.32 -20.31
N ASP A 207 -3.83 -30.24 -21.62
CA ASP A 207 -3.12 -29.45 -22.62
C ASP A 207 -3.04 -27.97 -22.22
N PHE A 208 -1.96 -27.34 -22.67
CA PHE A 208 -1.59 -25.94 -22.57
C PHE A 208 -2.74 -24.95 -22.84
N ARG A 209 -3.68 -25.28 -23.74
CA ARG A 209 -4.88 -24.46 -24.00
C ARG A 209 -5.81 -24.32 -22.80
N THR A 210 -5.93 -25.34 -21.95
CA THR A 210 -6.84 -25.33 -20.79
C THR A 210 -6.23 -24.57 -19.61
N LYS A 211 -4.89 -24.58 -19.50
CA LYS A 211 -4.13 -23.73 -18.54
C LYS A 211 -4.31 -22.24 -18.85
N SER A 212 -4.30 -21.86 -20.14
CA SER A 212 -4.66 -20.50 -20.56
C SER A 212 -6.09 -20.11 -20.22
N LEU A 213 -7.06 -21.04 -20.25
CA LEU A 213 -8.46 -20.76 -19.89
C LEU A 213 -8.61 -20.53 -18.38
N ILE A 214 -7.86 -21.24 -17.55
CA ILE A 214 -7.83 -21.06 -16.10
C ILE A 214 -7.17 -19.73 -15.75
N VAL A 215 -6.04 -19.40 -16.35
CA VAL A 215 -5.44 -18.07 -16.18
C VAL A 215 -6.43 -17.00 -16.62
N LEU A 216 -7.24 -17.24 -17.67
CA LEU A 216 -8.33 -16.35 -18.07
C LEU A 216 -9.47 -16.28 -17.04
N ILE A 217 -9.80 -17.37 -16.35
CA ILE A 217 -10.85 -17.43 -15.31
C ILE A 217 -10.38 -16.74 -14.03
N VAL A 218 -9.14 -16.95 -13.60
CA VAL A 218 -8.48 -16.18 -12.53
C VAL A 218 -8.44 -14.70 -12.95
N HIS A 219 -8.03 -14.38 -14.17
CA HIS A 219 -8.03 -13.01 -14.69
C HIS A 219 -9.45 -12.39 -14.83
N LYS A 220 -10.52 -13.21 -14.91
CA LYS A 220 -11.93 -12.78 -14.97
C LYS A 220 -12.57 -12.67 -13.58
N ALA A 221 -12.14 -13.50 -12.63
CA ALA A 221 -12.55 -13.48 -11.22
C ALA A 221 -11.86 -12.36 -10.42
N PHE A 222 -10.61 -12.03 -10.77
CA PHE A 222 -9.82 -10.93 -10.18
C PHE A 222 -10.02 -9.58 -10.90
N GLY A 223 -11.08 -9.46 -11.70
CA GLY A 223 -11.71 -8.19 -12.06
C GLY A 223 -10.83 -7.16 -12.78
N PHE A 224 -10.67 -7.29 -14.09
CA PHE A 224 -10.41 -6.11 -14.94
C PHE A 224 -11.63 -5.18 -14.90
N LYS A 225 -11.63 -4.17 -14.02
CA LYS A 225 -12.52 -3.02 -14.16
C LYS A 225 -11.89 -2.01 -15.12
N LYS A 226 -12.49 -1.97 -16.32
CA LYS A 226 -12.48 -0.94 -17.39
C LYS A 226 -11.29 -0.88 -18.36
N ILE A 227 -11.64 -1.11 -19.63
CA ILE A 227 -11.20 -0.55 -20.94
C ILE A 227 -11.77 -1.59 -21.94
N LEU A 228 -12.78 -1.43 -22.80
CA LEU A 228 -13.47 -0.33 -23.53
C LEU A 228 -14.89 -0.88 -23.87
N ILE A 229 -16.02 -0.20 -23.65
CA ILE A 229 -16.76 0.68 -24.60
C ILE A 229 -16.48 0.39 -26.09
N LEU A 230 -17.55 0.20 -26.89
CA LEU A 230 -17.63 -0.20 -28.31
C LEU A 230 -17.75 -1.73 -28.46
N ASP A 231 -18.90 -2.35 -28.75
CA ASP A 231 -20.20 -1.88 -29.27
C ASP A 231 -21.37 -2.49 -28.48
#